data_AF-A0A3Q9S8Y9-F1
#
_entry.id   AF-A0A3Q9S8Y9-F1
#
_cell.length_a   1.000
_cell.length_b   1.000
_cell.length_c   1.000
_cell.angle_alpha   90.00
_cell.angle_beta   90.00
_cell.angle_gamma   90.00
#
_symmetry.space_group_name_H-M   'P 1'
#
loop_
_entity.id
_entity.type
_entity.pdbx_description
1 polymer ?
#
loop_
_entity_poly.entity_id
_entity_poly.type
_entity_poly.pdbx_seq_one_letter_code
_entity_poly.pdbx_strand_id
1 'polypeptide(L)'
;MVSRHIQMYTVGAIIGTGIFLAFGNVINKAGPGGAVAAYIIGAFIMYLMMSCLGELAVAMPVSGNVQAYEAEFISPAMGFTAGFMKFERAS
;
A
#
# COMPACT_ATOMS: atom_id res chain seq x y z
N MET A 1 -20.94 16.37 7.65
CA MET A 1 -21.18 15.50 6.47
C MET A 1 -19.90 15.00 5.77
N VAL A 2 -18.78 15.73 5.82
CA VAL A 2 -17.52 15.37 5.12
C VAL A 2 -16.91 14.03 5.56
N SER A 3 -16.97 13.66 6.85
CA SER A 3 -16.34 12.42 7.37
C SER A 3 -16.85 11.13 6.73
N ARG A 4 -18.17 10.99 6.51
CA ARG A 4 -18.74 9.76 5.95
C ARG A 4 -18.40 9.59 4.48
N HIS A 5 -18.32 10.71 3.75
CA HIS A 5 -17.98 10.70 2.32
C HIS A 5 -16.51 10.34 2.10
N ILE A 6 -15.60 10.88 2.93
CA ILE A 6 -14.17 10.52 2.92
C ILE A 6 -13.99 9.04 3.26
N GLN A 7 -14.67 8.52 4.30
CA GLN A 7 -14.58 7.11 4.63
C GLN A 7 -15.07 6.20 3.49
N MET A 8 -16.15 6.58 2.80
CA MET A 8 -16.63 5.84 1.63
C MET A 8 -15.60 5.83 0.48
N TYR A 9 -14.95 6.97 0.21
CA TYR A 9 -13.85 7.03 -0.76
C TYR A 9 -12.70 6.10 -0.37
N THR A 10 -12.24 6.17 0.88
CA THR A 10 -11.11 5.37 1.37
C THR A 10 -11.41 3.86 1.32
N VAL A 11 -12.62 3.44 1.70
CA VAL A 11 -13.02 2.03 1.60
C VAL A 11 -13.05 1.55 0.15
N GLY A 12 -13.57 2.38 -0.77
CA GLY A 12 -13.57 2.06 -2.20
C GLY A 12 -12.17 2.00 -2.82
N ALA A 13 -11.24 2.81 -2.33
CA ALA A 13 -9.85 2.82 -2.81
C ALA A 13 -9.03 1.61 -2.34
N ILE A 14 -9.33 1.08 -1.14
CA ILE A 14 -8.55 -0.01 -0.52
C ILE A 14 -9.09 -1.40 -0.91
N ILE A 15 -10.40 -1.54 -1.13
CA ILE A 15 -11.01 -2.84 -1.50
C ILE A 15 -10.85 -3.08 -3.00
N GLY A 16 -9.79 -3.81 -3.37
CA GLY A 16 -9.49 -4.21 -4.76
C GLY A 16 -9.63 -5.72 -5.01
N THR A 17 -9.52 -6.11 -6.29
CA THR A 17 -9.56 -7.51 -6.74
C THR A 17 -8.40 -8.37 -6.21
N GLY A 18 -7.28 -7.73 -5.87
CA GLY A 18 -6.09 -8.39 -5.33
C GLY A 18 -6.36 -9.17 -4.05
N ILE A 19 -7.32 -8.72 -3.23
CA ILE A 19 -7.68 -9.45 -2.02
C ILE A 19 -8.29 -10.82 -2.39
N PHE A 20 -9.22 -10.85 -3.36
CA PHE A 20 -9.86 -12.08 -3.83
C PHE A 20 -8.88 -13.04 -4.52
N LEU A 21 -7.95 -12.50 -5.32
CA LEU A 21 -6.92 -13.31 -5.98
C LEU A 21 -5.91 -13.91 -4.98
N ALA A 22 -5.57 -13.16 -3.93
CA ALA A 22 -4.66 -13.62 -2.88
C ALA A 22 -5.33 -14.58 -1.89
N PHE A 23 -6.62 -14.37 -1.55
CA PHE A 23 -7.35 -15.19 -0.57
C PHE A 23 -7.30 -16.69 -0.89
N GLY A 24 -7.52 -17.07 -2.16
CA GLY A 24 -7.48 -18.49 -2.56
C GLY A 24 -6.10 -19.13 -2.37
N ASN A 25 -5.03 -18.40 -2.69
CA ASN A 25 -3.66 -18.87 -2.54
C ASN A 25 -3.22 -18.94 -1.07
N VAL A 26 -3.62 -17.96 -0.25
CA VAL A 26 -3.28 -17.90 1.18
C VAL A 26 -3.95 -19.05 1.94
N ILE A 27 -5.23 -19.34 1.67
CA ILE A 27 -5.95 -20.44 2.31
C ILE A 27 -5.38 -21.80 1.89
N ASN A 28 -5.04 -21.96 0.61
CA ASN A 28 -4.49 -23.21 0.10
C ASN A 28 -3.10 -23.53 0.69
N LYS A 29 -2.25 -22.51 0.88
CA LYS A 29 -0.88 -22.68 1.40
C LYS A 29 -0.78 -22.70 2.93
N ALA A 30 -1.54 -21.87 3.63
CA ALA A 30 -1.43 -21.70 5.08
C ALA A 30 -2.53 -22.45 5.87
N GLY A 31 -3.53 -23.03 5.19
CA GLY A 31 -4.72 -23.59 5.82
C GLY A 31 -5.64 -22.51 6.41
N PRO A 32 -6.86 -22.86 6.85
CA PRO A 32 -7.85 -21.88 7.32
C PRO A 32 -7.40 -21.14 8.59
N GLY A 33 -6.69 -21.81 9.51
CA GLY A 33 -6.16 -21.18 10.72
C GLY A 33 -4.93 -20.29 10.45
N GLY A 34 -4.00 -20.75 9.61
CA GLY A 34 -2.81 -19.99 9.25
C GLY A 34 -3.12 -18.78 8.36
N ALA A 35 -4.16 -18.86 7.53
CA ALA A 35 -4.64 -17.73 6.74
C ALA A 35 -5.11 -16.56 7.61
N VAL A 36 -5.92 -16.83 8.65
CA VAL A 36 -6.40 -15.77 9.55
C VAL A 36 -5.25 -15.11 10.32
N ALA A 37 -4.33 -15.91 10.85
CA ALA A 37 -3.14 -15.38 11.53
C ALA A 37 -2.28 -14.52 10.59
N ALA A 38 -2.05 -14.98 9.35
CA ALA A 38 -1.29 -14.23 8.35
C ALA A 38 -1.96 -12.89 7.99
N TYR A 39 -3.28 -12.85 7.87
CA TYR A 39 -4.02 -11.59 7.62
C TYR A 39 -3.94 -10.62 8.80
N ILE A 40 -4.02 -11.11 10.05
CA ILE A 40 -3.90 -10.24 11.24
C ILE A 40 -2.50 -9.63 11.33
N ILE A 41 -1.46 -10.45 11.17
CA ILE A 41 -0.07 -9.98 11.20
C ILE A 41 0.20 -9.02 10.03
N GLY A 42 -0.28 -9.34 8.84
CA GLY A 42 -0.18 -8.48 7.67
C GLY A 42 -0.89 -7.14 7.86
N ALA A 43 -2.10 -7.15 8.43
CA ALA A 43 -2.84 -5.93 8.75
C ALA A 43 -2.11 -5.07 9.79
N PHE A 44 -1.48 -5.69 10.79
CA PHE A 44 -0.69 -4.99 11.80
C PHE A 44 0.54 -4.29 11.18
N ILE A 45 1.29 -4.99 10.34
CA ILE A 45 2.46 -4.42 9.65
C ILE A 45 2.02 -3.27 8.71
N MET A 46 0.94 -3.47 7.95
CA MET A 46 0.40 -2.44 7.06
C MET A 46 -0.09 -1.21 7.81
N TYR A 47 -0.72 -1.38 8.97
CA TYR A 47 -1.11 -0.27 9.82
C TYR A 47 0.11 0.58 10.22
N LEU A 48 1.19 -0.06 10.68
CA LEU A 48 2.43 0.64 11.03
C LEU A 48 3.03 1.38 9.83
N MET A 49 3.06 0.73 8.66
CA MET A 49 3.55 1.37 7.43
C MET A 49 2.74 2.62 7.07
N MET A 50 1.40 2.53 7.11
CA MET A 50 0.54 3.66 6.75
C MET A 50 0.66 4.82 7.75
N SER A 51 0.89 4.52 9.03
CA SER A 51 1.21 5.52 10.05
C SER A 51 2.51 6.26 9.74
N CYS A 52 3.60 5.55 9.46
CA CYS A 52 4.88 6.17 9.10
C CYS A 52 4.79 7.01 7.81
N LEU A 53 4.11 6.48 6.78
CA LEU A 53 3.89 7.22 5.53
C LEU A 53 2.99 8.45 5.73
N GLY A 54 2.02 8.37 6.65
CA GLY A 54 1.17 9.50 7.01
C GLY A 54 1.96 10.64 7.67
N GLU A 55 2.87 10.33 8.59
CA GLU A 55 3.76 11.32 9.20
C GLU A 55 4.68 11.97 8.16
N LEU A 56 5.21 11.16 7.24
CA LEU A 56 6.07 11.65 6.17
C LEU A 56 5.31 12.54 5.17
N ALA A 57 4.06 12.20 4.86
CA ALA A 57 3.21 12.98 3.97
C ALA A 57 2.82 14.35 4.52
N VAL A 58 2.75 14.48 5.84
CA VAL A 58 2.54 15.78 6.50
C VAL A 58 3.86 16.57 6.58
N ALA A 59 4.99 15.89 6.80
CA ALA A 59 6.30 16.52 6.92
C ALA A 59 6.80 17.13 5.59
N MET A 60 6.57 16.47 4.46
CA MET A 60 6.95 16.98 3.13
C MET A 60 5.83 16.74 2.09
N PRO A 61 4.96 17.73 1.85
CA PRO A 61 3.88 17.59 0.88
C PRO A 61 4.40 17.76 -0.55
N VAL A 62 5.05 16.73 -1.10
CA VAL A 62 5.58 16.70 -2.48
C VAL A 62 4.66 15.92 -3.43
N SER A 63 4.50 16.41 -4.66
CA SER A 63 3.54 15.88 -5.65
C SER A 63 3.99 14.58 -6.37
N GLY A 64 4.81 13.73 -5.72
CA GLY A 64 5.41 12.54 -6.35
C GLY A 64 5.12 11.20 -5.68
N ASN A 65 4.27 11.16 -4.64
CA ASN A 65 3.93 9.93 -3.90
C ASN A 65 5.20 9.20 -3.39
N VAL A 66 5.11 7.92 -3.02
CA VAL A 66 6.20 7.04 -2.57
C VAL A 66 7.49 7.16 -3.38
N GLN A 67 7.44 7.47 -4.67
CA GLN A 67 8.64 7.64 -5.51
C GLN A 67 9.45 8.90 -5.22
N ALA A 68 8.79 10.00 -4.85
CA ALA A 68 9.50 11.21 -4.44
C ALA A 68 10.23 10.98 -3.11
N TYR A 69 9.59 10.28 -2.17
CA TYR A 69 10.23 9.89 -0.91
C TYR A 69 11.42 8.93 -1.16
N GLU A 70 11.30 7.98 -2.09
CA GLU A 70 12.41 7.08 -2.47
C GLU A 70 13.58 7.82 -3.14
N ALA A 71 13.27 8.81 -3.99
CA ALA A 71 14.30 9.63 -4.65
C ALA A 71 15.06 10.51 -3.65
N GLU A 72 14.38 11.01 -2.61
CA GLU A 72 14.94 11.95 -1.64
C GLU A 72 15.66 11.27 -0.47
N PHE A 73 15.15 10.15 0.04
CA PHE A 73 15.74 9.46 1.21
C PHE A 73 16.72 8.33 0.87
N ILE A 74 16.64 7.71 -0.31
CA ILE A 74 17.52 6.59 -0.69
C ILE A 74 18.53 7.04 -1.74
N SER A 75 18.06 7.41 -2.94
CA SER A 75 18.90 7.85 -4.05
C SER A 75 18.01 8.21 -5.25
N PRO A 76 18.37 9.24 -6.04
CA PRO A 76 17.65 9.58 -7.27
C PRO A 76 17.61 8.42 -8.29
N ALA A 77 18.58 7.50 -8.26
CA ALA A 77 18.58 6.31 -9.11
C ALA A 77 17.44 5.33 -8.77
N MET A 78 17.14 5.16 -7.47
CA MET A 78 16.06 4.28 -7.01
C MET A 78 14.68 4.87 -7.35
N GLY A 79 14.53 6.20 -7.25
CA GLY A 79 13.32 6.89 -7.70
C GLY A 79 13.07 6.76 -9.21
N PHE A 80 14.13 6.81 -10.03
CA PHE A 80 14.05 6.58 -11.47
C PHE A 80 13.65 5.14 -11.81
N THR A 81 14.29 4.15 -11.17
CA THR A 81 13.94 2.73 -11.38
C THR A 81 12.50 2.42 -10.98
N ALA A 82 12.04 2.94 -9.85
CA ALA A 82 10.65 2.78 -9.41
C ALA A 82 9.65 3.42 -10.40
N GLY A 83 10.03 4.55 -11.02
CA GLY A 83 9.22 5.19 -12.06
C GLY A 83 9.17 4.41 -13.36
N PHE A 84 10.33 3.96 -13.82
CA PHE A 84 10.42 3.14 -15.04
C PHE A 84 9.61 1.85 -14.91
N MET A 85 9.71 1.15 -13.77
CA MET A 85 8.94 -0.07 -13.48
C MET A 85 7.43 0.15 -13.51
N LYS A 86 6.94 1.32 -13.06
CA LYS A 86 5.51 1.66 -13.11
C LYS A 86 5.07 2.04 -14.52
N PHE A 87 5.94 2.70 -15.29
CA PHE A 87 5.67 3.08 -16.68
C PHE A 87 5.50 1.84 -17.58
N GLU A 88 6.39 0.86 -17.46
CA GLU A 88 6.37 -0.36 -18.28
C GLU A 88 5.15 -1.25 -18.01
N ARG A 89 4.56 -1.18 -16.81
CA ARG A 89 3.33 -1.89 -16.47
C ARG A 89 2.06 -1.15 -16.93
N ALA A 90 2.19 0.05 -17.48
CA ALA A 90 1.08 0.90 -17.91
C ALA A 90 0.95 1.01 -19.45
N SER A 91 1.91 0.48 -20.22
CA SER A 91 1.89 0.36 -21.69
C SER A 91 1.46 -1.04 -22.13
#